data_AF-A0A173UHQ5-F1
#
_entry.id   AF-A0A173UHQ5-F1
#
_cell.length_a   1.000
_cell.length_b   1.000
_cell.length_c   1.000
_cell.angle_alpha   90.00
_cell.angle_beta   90.00
_cell.angle_gamma   90.00
#
_symmetry.space_group_name_H-M   'P 1'
#
loop_
_entity.id
_entity.type
_entity.pdbx_description
1 polymer ?
#
loop_
_entity_poly.entity_id
_entity_poly.type
_entity_poly.pdbx_seq_one_letter_code
_entity_poly.pdbx_strand_id
1 'polypeptide(L)'
;MPIRMTGMVSGLDTDSIVKELVSAYSTKKEKYEKEQTKLGWKQEIWKSLNKEVNSFYKSVGNLRFDSGYNTKKTTSSDSTKATVSASGNATVGTQKLHVLSTAQSGYLTGAEIKTAANEKVTTSTKLSDLGVTADEITFNVGPANNSASGTTKQIKVGKDSTISDVVNQLKDAGLNANFDAGNRRFYLSSSDSGYATDFNITADSSDTNSTTLLNALGLGKTAKKIDGSDAVIVLNGVKYTSTTNNFSINGLSISVNGVTDKVDDLENVDVDALDDSKAVSISTTTDTQGIYDKIKDFLTSYNNIINKMTKLYNADSAKNYEPLTDDEKSQMSDSEVEKWETKIKDSLLRRDSNLSTIMNAMTTSMTKAISINGKNYSLSSFGISTLGYMNSAENEQNAYHIDGDEDDENTSGNKDKLMAALSSDPDTVIDFMKQLSTNLYTAIDKQMQSNSLRSRYSIYNDKEMTSQYTSYTKTIAEWETKISDKEDYYYKKFSKMETALSKLNSQTSSLSGMFSS
;
A
#
# COMPACT_ATOMS: atom_id res chain seq x y z
N MET A 1 -18.10 0.55 -53.68
CA MET A 1 -19.52 0.79 -53.33
C MET A 1 -20.30 1.07 -54.61
N PRO A 2 -21.32 0.28 -54.96
CA PRO A 2 -22.22 0.62 -56.06
C PRO A 2 -22.96 1.93 -55.76
N ILE A 3 -23.26 2.71 -56.80
CA ILE A 3 -23.98 4.00 -56.68
C ILE A 3 -25.36 3.74 -56.05
N ARG A 4 -25.59 4.27 -54.85
CA ARG A 4 -26.87 4.21 -54.12
C ARG A 4 -27.82 5.24 -54.72
N MET A 5 -28.53 4.89 -55.79
CA MET A 5 -29.67 5.70 -56.25
C MET A 5 -30.88 5.34 -55.41
N THR A 6 -31.09 6.06 -54.30
CA THR A 6 -32.19 5.82 -53.37
C THR A 6 -33.43 6.59 -53.82
N GLY A 7 -34.56 5.89 -53.98
CA GLY A 7 -35.93 6.43 -54.06
C GLY A 7 -36.24 7.52 -55.10
N MET A 8 -35.30 7.91 -55.96
CA MET A 8 -35.42 9.14 -56.74
C MET A 8 -36.49 9.06 -57.84
N VAL A 9 -36.85 7.87 -58.30
CA VAL A 9 -37.89 7.66 -59.31
C VAL A 9 -39.17 7.08 -58.71
N SER A 10 -39.07 6.20 -57.70
CA SER A 10 -40.24 5.58 -57.07
C SER A 10 -40.88 6.38 -55.93
N GLY A 11 -40.13 7.29 -55.29
CA GLY A 11 -40.55 7.96 -54.05
C GLY A 11 -40.52 7.08 -52.80
N LEU A 12 -39.98 5.85 -52.88
CA LEU A 12 -39.87 4.95 -51.74
C LEU A 12 -38.65 5.26 -50.87
N ASP A 13 -38.82 5.20 -49.56
CA ASP A 13 -37.70 5.18 -48.61
C ASP A 13 -37.05 3.80 -48.62
N THR A 14 -36.16 3.60 -49.59
CA THR A 14 -35.45 2.35 -49.79
C THR A 14 -34.55 2.00 -48.60
N ASP A 15 -34.07 2.99 -47.85
CA ASP A 15 -33.19 2.74 -46.71
C ASP A 15 -33.97 2.14 -45.54
N SER A 16 -35.12 2.71 -45.21
CA SER A 16 -36.01 2.17 -44.16
C SER A 16 -36.53 0.77 -44.53
N ILE A 17 -36.88 0.53 -45.80
CA ILE A 17 -37.34 -0.80 -46.24
C ILE A 17 -36.20 -1.83 -46.18
N VAL A 18 -34.98 -1.47 -46.62
CA VAL A 18 -33.83 -2.38 -46.54
C VAL A 18 -33.52 -2.73 -45.09
N LYS A 19 -33.53 -1.75 -44.17
CA LYS A 19 -33.37 -1.99 -42.72
C LYS A 19 -34.42 -2.97 -42.19
N GLU A 20 -35.69 -2.78 -42.55
CA GLU A 20 -36.77 -3.70 -42.15
C GLU A 20 -36.60 -5.10 -42.73
N LEU A 21 -36.12 -5.23 -43.97
CA LEU A 21 -35.87 -6.52 -44.61
C LEU A 21 -34.72 -7.31 -43.97
N VAL A 22 -33.75 -6.61 -43.35
CA VAL A 22 -32.63 -7.25 -42.65
C VAL A 22 -32.83 -7.33 -41.12
N SER A 23 -33.91 -6.76 -40.58
CA SER A 23 -34.22 -6.69 -39.15
C SER A 23 -34.08 -8.04 -38.42
N ALA A 24 -34.58 -9.13 -39.01
CA ALA A 24 -34.48 -10.46 -38.41
C ALA A 24 -33.03 -10.95 -38.25
N TYR A 25 -32.11 -10.52 -39.12
CA TYR A 25 -30.68 -10.80 -38.99
C TYR A 25 -30.06 -9.91 -37.91
N SER A 26 -30.46 -8.63 -37.85
CA SER A 26 -30.04 -7.70 -36.80
C SER A 26 -30.43 -8.18 -35.40
N THR A 27 -31.65 -8.70 -35.21
CA THR A 27 -32.09 -9.28 -33.93
C THR A 27 -31.21 -10.47 -33.50
N LYS A 28 -30.70 -11.26 -34.44
CA LYS A 28 -29.78 -12.37 -34.11
C LYS A 28 -28.42 -11.85 -33.66
N LYS A 29 -27.89 -10.82 -34.33
CA LYS A 29 -26.65 -10.14 -33.91
C LYS A 29 -26.80 -9.57 -32.50
N GLU A 30 -27.84 -8.79 -32.26
CA GLU A 30 -28.14 -8.15 -30.97
C GLU A 30 -28.23 -9.16 -29.83
N LYS A 31 -28.85 -10.32 -30.09
CA LYS A 31 -28.88 -11.40 -29.09
C LYS A 31 -27.46 -11.79 -28.63
N TYR A 32 -26.52 -11.98 -29.56
CA TYR A 32 -25.15 -12.36 -29.22
C TYR A 32 -24.37 -11.21 -28.59
N GLU A 33 -24.62 -9.96 -28.99
CA GLU A 33 -24.04 -8.77 -28.33
C GLU A 33 -24.50 -8.67 -26.87
N LYS A 34 -25.79 -8.92 -26.60
CA LYS A 34 -26.35 -8.97 -25.25
C LYS A 34 -25.73 -10.12 -24.43
N GLU A 35 -25.66 -11.33 -24.99
CA GLU A 35 -25.01 -12.47 -24.33
C GLU A 35 -23.51 -12.20 -24.03
N GLN A 36 -22.78 -11.59 -24.97
CA GLN A 36 -21.38 -11.20 -24.79
C GLN A 36 -21.22 -10.15 -23.68
N THR A 37 -22.07 -9.13 -23.68
CA THR A 37 -22.08 -8.06 -22.66
C THR A 37 -22.31 -8.66 -21.27
N LYS A 38 -23.31 -9.54 -21.15
CA LYS A 38 -23.63 -10.26 -19.92
C LYS A 38 -22.46 -11.12 -19.42
N LEU A 39 -21.80 -11.83 -20.34
CA LEU A 39 -20.61 -12.62 -20.03
C LEU A 39 -19.45 -11.74 -19.57
N GLY A 40 -19.23 -10.59 -20.23
CA GLY A 40 -18.22 -9.61 -19.84
C GLY A 40 -18.44 -9.08 -18.43
N TRP A 41 -19.67 -8.67 -18.08
CA TRP A 41 -20.01 -8.28 -16.71
C TRP A 41 -19.79 -9.41 -15.71
N LYS A 42 -20.17 -10.64 -16.05
CA LYS A 42 -19.92 -11.82 -15.21
C LYS A 42 -18.42 -12.05 -14.99
N GLN A 43 -17.58 -11.84 -16.00
CA GLN A 43 -16.11 -11.91 -15.86
C GLN A 43 -15.58 -10.86 -14.90
N GLU A 44 -16.06 -9.61 -14.97
CA GLU A 44 -15.61 -8.54 -14.07
C GLU A 44 -15.97 -8.80 -12.61
N ILE A 45 -17.19 -9.27 -12.34
CA ILE A 45 -17.62 -9.67 -10.98
C ILE A 45 -16.70 -10.78 -10.46
N TRP A 46 -16.44 -11.81 -11.28
CA TRP A 46 -15.56 -12.91 -10.91
C TRP A 46 -14.10 -12.49 -10.70
N LYS A 47 -13.54 -11.62 -11.55
CA LYS A 47 -12.19 -11.08 -11.38
C LYS A 47 -12.05 -10.33 -10.07
N SER A 48 -13.03 -9.47 -9.75
CA SER A 48 -13.08 -8.71 -8.50
C SER A 48 -13.11 -9.64 -7.28
N LEU A 49 -14.04 -10.60 -7.27
CA LEU A 49 -14.13 -11.58 -6.18
C LEU A 49 -12.88 -12.47 -6.08
N ASN A 50 -12.31 -12.91 -7.20
CA ASN A 50 -11.10 -13.72 -7.23
C ASN A 50 -9.89 -12.97 -6.66
N LYS A 51 -9.81 -11.65 -6.86
CA LYS A 51 -8.76 -10.81 -6.26
C LYS A 51 -8.89 -10.80 -4.72
N GLU A 52 -10.09 -10.62 -4.20
CA GLU A 52 -10.33 -10.64 -2.74
C GLU A 52 -10.03 -12.02 -2.14
N VAL A 53 -10.47 -13.11 -2.79
CA VAL A 53 -10.16 -14.48 -2.34
C VAL A 53 -8.66 -14.76 -2.39
N ASN A 54 -7.94 -14.29 -3.42
CA ASN A 54 -6.49 -14.43 -3.47
C ASN A 54 -5.78 -13.67 -2.35
N SER A 55 -6.21 -12.45 -2.03
CA SER A 55 -5.65 -11.68 -0.92
C SER A 55 -5.88 -12.38 0.42
N PHE A 56 -7.09 -12.88 0.65
CA PHE A 56 -7.40 -13.66 1.84
C PHE A 56 -6.61 -14.97 1.89
N TYR A 57 -6.55 -15.72 0.79
CA TYR A 57 -5.74 -16.93 0.68
C TYR A 57 -4.27 -16.72 1.09
N LYS A 58 -3.66 -15.60 0.65
CA LYS A 58 -2.30 -15.22 1.06
C LYS A 58 -2.21 -14.89 2.55
N SER A 59 -3.16 -14.11 3.07
CA SER A 59 -3.23 -13.76 4.50
C SER A 59 -3.34 -15.01 5.38
N VAL A 60 -4.29 -15.90 5.06
CA VAL A 60 -4.46 -17.20 5.73
C VAL A 60 -3.19 -18.04 5.62
N GLY A 61 -2.47 -17.98 4.50
CA GLY A 61 -1.19 -18.64 4.30
C GLY A 61 -0.15 -18.31 5.37
N ASN A 62 -0.09 -17.05 5.82
CA ASN A 62 0.84 -16.61 6.87
C ASN A 62 0.43 -17.11 8.26
N LEU A 63 -0.88 -17.20 8.52
CA LEU A 63 -1.46 -17.67 9.78
C LEU A 63 -1.31 -19.19 10.02
N ARG A 64 -0.64 -19.90 9.11
CA ARG A 64 -0.33 -21.33 9.28
C ARG A 64 0.91 -21.57 10.13
N PHE A 65 1.68 -20.51 10.41
CA PHE A 65 3.00 -20.59 11.04
C PHE A 65 3.05 -19.80 12.34
N ASP A 66 3.97 -20.18 13.24
CA ASP A 66 4.18 -19.51 14.53
C ASP A 66 4.56 -18.04 14.37
N SER A 67 5.31 -17.70 13.31
CA SER A 67 5.64 -16.30 12.97
C SER A 67 4.39 -15.44 12.74
N GLY A 68 3.26 -16.05 12.36
CA GLY A 68 1.97 -15.39 12.27
C GLY A 68 1.44 -14.91 13.62
N TYR A 69 1.86 -15.51 14.74
CA TYR A 69 1.33 -15.26 16.08
C TYR A 69 2.39 -14.83 17.11
N ASN A 70 3.67 -14.85 16.75
CA ASN A 70 4.76 -14.38 17.61
C ASN A 70 4.72 -12.85 17.75
N THR A 71 3.81 -12.35 18.57
CA THR A 71 3.70 -10.93 18.95
C THR A 71 4.25 -10.76 20.35
N LYS A 72 5.12 -9.76 20.51
CA LYS A 72 5.74 -9.40 21.79
C LYS A 72 5.43 -7.95 22.07
N LYS A 73 5.12 -7.67 23.34
CA LYS A 73 4.88 -6.32 23.82
C LYS A 73 5.95 -5.96 24.82
N THR A 74 6.50 -4.76 24.66
CA THR A 74 7.48 -4.19 25.58
C THR A 74 6.91 -2.99 26.29
N THR A 75 7.23 -2.86 27.58
CA THR A 75 7.01 -1.64 28.35
C THR A 75 8.34 -1.15 28.91
N SER A 76 8.48 0.17 28.97
CA SER A 76 9.60 0.88 29.58
C SER A 76 9.07 1.59 30.83
N SER A 77 9.78 1.46 31.96
CA SER A 77 9.42 2.18 33.18
C SER A 77 9.63 3.68 33.09
N ASP A 78 10.45 4.15 32.13
CA ASP A 78 10.66 5.57 31.86
C ASP A 78 10.91 5.81 30.36
N SER A 79 9.85 6.13 29.62
CA SER A 79 9.91 6.43 28.20
C SER A 79 10.64 7.73 27.86
N THR A 80 10.88 8.61 28.85
CA THR A 80 11.69 9.82 28.64
C THR A 80 13.18 9.52 28.51
N LYS A 81 13.61 8.34 29.00
CA LYS A 81 14.98 7.85 28.93
C LYS A 81 15.18 6.85 27.82
N ALA A 82 14.26 5.92 27.63
CA ALA A 82 14.32 4.96 26.54
C ALA A 82 12.93 4.46 26.12
N THR A 83 12.71 4.35 24.82
CA THR A 83 11.58 3.64 24.23
C THR A 83 12.06 2.32 23.65
N VAL A 84 11.21 1.29 23.75
CA VAL A 84 11.58 -0.07 23.34
C VAL A 84 10.43 -0.72 22.60
N SER A 85 10.74 -1.34 21.46
CA SER A 85 9.84 -2.27 20.77
C SER A 85 10.47 -3.65 20.67
N ALA A 86 9.64 -4.68 20.61
CA ALA A 86 10.08 -6.07 20.46
C ALA A 86 9.61 -6.66 19.14
N SER A 87 10.52 -7.37 18.48
CA SER A 87 10.18 -8.31 17.41
C SER A 87 9.62 -9.61 18.00
N GLY A 88 9.01 -10.46 17.15
CA GLY A 88 8.45 -11.75 17.56
C GLY A 88 9.46 -12.73 18.18
N ASN A 89 10.75 -12.52 17.94
CA ASN A 89 11.84 -13.35 18.46
C ASN A 89 12.42 -12.83 19.79
N ALA A 90 11.93 -11.70 20.31
CA ALA A 90 12.39 -11.18 21.58
C ALA A 90 12.05 -12.14 22.72
N THR A 91 13.01 -12.37 23.62
CA THR A 91 12.82 -13.21 24.80
C THR A 91 11.92 -12.51 25.82
N VAL A 92 10.92 -13.24 26.34
CA VAL A 92 10.06 -12.76 27.43
C VAL A 92 10.87 -12.63 28.71
N GLY A 93 10.67 -11.52 29.44
CA GLY A 93 11.37 -11.25 30.69
C GLY A 93 11.55 -9.76 30.95
N THR A 94 12.11 -9.45 32.12
CA THR A 94 12.45 -8.08 32.53
C THR A 94 13.95 -7.88 32.44
N GLN A 95 14.37 -6.75 31.86
CA GLN A 95 15.76 -6.36 31.71
C GLN A 95 15.99 -4.97 32.29
N LYS A 96 17.19 -4.71 32.81
CA LYS A 96 17.59 -3.41 33.34
C LYS A 96 18.48 -2.70 32.33
N LEU A 97 18.10 -1.48 31.96
CA LEU A 97 18.81 -0.63 31.03
C LEU A 97 19.35 0.62 31.75
N HIS A 98 20.67 0.78 31.73
CA HIS A 98 21.32 2.04 32.03
C HIS A 98 21.71 2.74 30.72
N VAL A 99 21.43 4.03 30.63
CA VAL A 99 21.88 4.90 29.55
C VAL A 99 22.96 5.82 30.10
N LEU A 100 24.20 5.59 29.69
CA LEU A 100 25.36 6.32 30.21
C LEU A 100 25.70 7.54 29.34
N SER A 101 25.47 7.43 28.04
CA SER A 101 25.57 8.54 27.09
C SER A 101 24.59 8.35 25.94
N THR A 102 24.22 9.46 25.29
CA THR A 102 23.51 9.47 24.02
C THR A 102 24.47 9.83 22.90
N ALA A 103 24.23 9.29 21.71
CA ALA A 103 24.97 9.66 20.53
C ALA A 103 24.66 11.11 20.16
N GLN A 104 25.70 11.90 19.98
CA GLN A 104 25.61 13.30 19.59
C GLN A 104 26.47 13.55 18.36
N SER A 105 25.99 14.39 17.46
CA SER A 105 26.81 14.99 16.41
C SER A 105 27.67 16.07 17.03
N GLY A 106 28.95 16.12 16.64
CA GLY A 106 29.78 17.29 16.89
C GLY A 106 29.06 18.54 16.38
N TYR A 107 28.97 19.58 17.21
CA TYR A 107 28.22 20.80 16.91
C TYR A 107 29.01 22.03 17.35
N LEU A 108 29.31 22.92 16.43
CA LEU A 108 30.04 24.16 16.66
C LEU A 108 29.13 25.36 16.44
N THR A 109 29.05 26.21 17.46
CA THR A 109 28.46 27.54 17.39
C THR A 109 29.58 28.58 17.33
N GLY A 110 29.66 29.28 16.21
CA GLY A 110 30.62 30.35 16.00
C GLY A 110 30.38 31.54 16.94
N ALA A 111 31.43 32.30 17.19
CA ALA A 111 31.35 33.61 17.82
C ALA A 111 30.60 34.62 16.93
N GLU A 112 30.02 35.64 17.55
CA GLU A 112 29.35 36.71 16.82
C GLU A 112 30.37 37.50 16.00
N ILE A 113 30.07 37.68 14.72
CA ILE A 113 30.91 38.41 13.77
C ILE A 113 30.37 39.83 13.58
N LYS A 114 31.29 40.79 13.41
CA LYS A 114 31.01 42.19 13.14
C LYS A 114 31.98 42.69 12.06
N THR A 115 31.52 43.55 11.16
CA THR A 115 32.43 44.29 10.28
C THR A 115 33.21 45.33 11.08
N ALA A 116 34.28 45.87 10.51
CA ALA A 116 35.03 46.96 11.13
C ALA A 116 34.15 48.20 11.43
N ALA A 117 33.10 48.42 10.63
CA ALA A 117 32.11 49.48 10.80
C ALA A 117 30.92 49.08 11.71
N ASN A 118 30.97 47.90 12.33
CA ASN A 118 29.89 47.31 13.14
C ASN A 118 28.55 47.19 12.39
N GLU A 119 28.62 46.97 11.08
CA GLU A 119 27.46 46.79 10.21
C GLU A 119 26.93 45.34 10.27
N LYS A 120 25.72 45.17 9.74
CA LYS A 120 25.08 43.85 9.65
C LYS A 120 25.84 42.96 8.68
N VAL A 121 26.36 41.84 9.19
CA VAL A 121 26.97 40.77 8.38
C VAL A 121 25.86 39.87 7.82
N THR A 122 25.88 39.64 6.51
CA THR A 122 24.96 38.74 5.79
C THR A 122 25.76 37.68 5.01
N THR A 123 25.06 36.75 4.36
CA THR A 123 25.69 35.74 3.50
C THR A 123 26.43 36.34 2.30
N SER A 124 26.08 37.55 1.86
CA SER A 124 26.72 38.26 0.75
C SER A 124 27.89 39.16 1.20
N THR A 125 28.12 39.34 2.50
CA THR A 125 29.25 40.12 3.02
C THR A 125 30.56 39.49 2.57
N LYS A 126 31.46 40.32 2.04
CA LYS A 126 32.80 39.86 1.63
C LYS A 126 33.71 39.72 2.83
N LEU A 127 34.68 38.81 2.76
CA LEU A 127 35.66 38.64 3.82
C LEU A 127 36.54 39.89 4.00
N SER A 128 36.73 40.70 2.95
CA SER A 128 37.35 42.03 3.05
C SER A 128 36.68 42.94 4.07
N ASP A 129 35.36 42.86 4.20
CA ASP A 129 34.58 43.69 5.14
C ASP A 129 34.77 43.24 6.59
N LEU A 130 35.31 42.03 6.79
CA LEU A 130 35.74 41.47 8.06
C LEU A 130 37.24 41.69 8.33
N GLY A 131 37.93 42.43 7.47
CA GLY A 131 39.36 42.74 7.60
C GLY A 131 40.31 41.74 6.96
N VAL A 132 39.81 40.81 6.13
CA VAL A 132 40.66 39.88 5.36
C VAL A 132 41.24 40.57 4.14
N THR A 133 42.57 40.67 4.04
CA THR A 133 43.25 41.42 2.98
C THR A 133 43.96 40.55 1.94
N ALA A 134 44.22 39.27 2.24
CA ALA A 134 44.93 38.36 1.35
C ALA A 134 44.03 37.80 0.23
N ASP A 135 44.63 37.53 -0.93
CA ASP A 135 43.93 36.96 -2.10
C ASP A 135 43.50 35.49 -1.87
N GLU A 136 44.28 34.73 -1.10
CA GLU A 136 43.97 33.37 -0.67
C GLU A 136 44.51 33.15 0.76
N ILE A 137 43.70 32.53 1.62
CA ILE A 137 44.04 32.05 2.96
C ILE A 137 43.45 30.65 3.10
N THR A 138 44.22 29.74 3.67
CA THR A 138 43.78 28.35 3.90
C THR A 138 43.50 28.09 5.38
N PHE A 139 42.46 27.31 5.68
CA PHE A 139 42.29 26.66 6.99
C PHE A 139 41.81 25.22 6.82
N ASN A 140 41.81 24.44 7.89
CA ASN A 140 41.57 23.00 7.84
C ASN A 140 40.25 22.63 8.52
N VAL A 141 39.53 21.70 7.89
CA VAL A 141 38.46 20.90 8.51
C VAL A 141 38.93 19.45 8.52
N GLY A 142 39.05 18.85 9.69
CA GLY A 142 39.50 17.47 9.85
C GLY A 142 38.79 16.75 10.97
N PRO A 143 39.07 15.46 11.19
CA PRO A 143 38.54 14.74 12.34
C PRO A 143 38.99 15.39 13.64
N ALA A 144 38.21 15.23 14.71
CA ALA A 144 38.68 15.58 16.06
C ALA A 144 39.93 14.75 16.41
N ASN A 145 40.87 15.30 17.19
CA ASN A 145 42.23 14.74 17.42
C ASN A 145 42.31 13.31 17.99
N ASN A 146 41.17 12.69 18.30
CA ASN A 146 41.09 11.33 18.81
C ASN A 146 40.06 10.47 18.03
N SER A 147 39.45 10.99 16.95
CA SER A 147 38.54 10.25 16.07
C SER A 147 39.31 9.56 14.94
N ALA A 148 39.11 8.24 14.79
CA ALA A 148 39.94 7.37 13.95
C ALA A 148 39.64 7.44 12.44
N SER A 149 38.69 8.27 11.99
CA SER A 149 38.22 8.24 10.60
C SER A 149 38.00 9.64 10.03
N GLY A 150 38.94 10.11 9.21
CA GLY A 150 38.74 11.31 8.39
C GLY A 150 40.02 11.83 7.76
N THR A 151 39.94 12.30 6.52
CA THR A 151 41.02 13.07 5.90
C THR A 151 40.83 14.55 6.20
N THR A 152 41.88 15.23 6.65
CA THR A 152 41.86 16.69 6.74
C THR A 152 41.67 17.30 5.35
N LYS A 153 40.67 18.18 5.22
CA LYS A 153 40.38 18.96 4.01
C LYS A 153 40.78 20.41 4.21
N GLN A 154 41.44 20.96 3.22
CA GLN A 154 41.79 22.38 3.17
C GLN A 154 40.63 23.19 2.58
N ILE A 155 40.27 24.26 3.27
CA ILE A 155 39.31 25.28 2.85
C ILE A 155 40.09 26.51 2.43
N LYS A 156 39.81 27.03 1.22
CA LYS A 156 40.58 28.11 0.60
C LYS A 156 39.68 29.28 0.28
N VAL A 157 39.89 30.41 0.94
CA VAL A 157 39.07 31.62 0.79
C VAL A 157 39.94 32.86 0.72
N GLY A 158 39.46 33.93 0.10
CA GLY A 158 40.19 35.17 -0.06
C GLY A 158 39.37 36.39 0.31
N LYS A 159 39.98 37.58 0.21
CA LYS A 159 39.32 38.88 0.45
C LYS A 159 37.99 39.04 -0.30
N ASP A 160 37.89 38.46 -1.51
CA ASP A 160 36.69 38.55 -2.36
C ASP A 160 35.66 37.44 -2.12
N SER A 161 36.00 36.40 -1.36
CA SER A 161 35.04 35.38 -0.95
C SER A 161 33.96 36.01 -0.06
N THR A 162 32.77 35.44 -0.14
CA THR A 162 31.64 35.83 0.70
C THR A 162 31.45 34.84 1.86
N ILE A 163 30.66 35.22 2.85
CA ILE A 163 30.20 34.29 3.89
C ILE A 163 29.50 33.07 3.28
N SER A 164 28.73 33.25 2.21
CA SER A 164 28.10 32.13 1.48
C SER A 164 29.13 31.17 0.89
N ASP A 165 30.25 31.67 0.38
CA ASP A 165 31.32 30.82 -0.18
C ASP A 165 31.98 29.99 0.93
N VAL A 166 32.22 30.59 2.10
CA VAL A 166 32.71 29.87 3.28
C VAL A 166 31.74 28.76 3.69
N VAL A 167 30.44 29.07 3.77
CA VAL A 167 29.41 28.06 4.09
C VAL A 167 29.43 26.91 3.07
N ASN A 168 29.53 27.20 1.78
CA ASN A 168 29.55 26.17 0.73
C ASN A 168 30.80 25.30 0.83
N GLN A 169 31.98 25.88 1.03
CA GLN A 169 33.20 25.08 1.19
C GLN A 169 33.18 24.21 2.46
N LEU A 170 32.58 24.69 3.55
CA LEU A 170 32.36 23.86 4.75
C LEU A 170 31.41 22.69 4.48
N LYS A 171 30.39 22.88 3.63
CA LYS A 171 29.52 21.79 3.17
C LYS A 171 30.25 20.79 2.28
N ASP A 172 31.07 21.27 1.34
CA ASP A 172 31.91 20.42 0.50
C ASP A 172 32.95 19.64 1.32
N ALA A 173 33.35 20.20 2.47
CA ALA A 173 34.14 19.49 3.47
C ALA A 173 33.40 18.34 4.17
N GLY A 174 32.08 18.25 4.07
CA GLY A 174 31.25 17.20 4.66
C GLY A 174 30.54 17.61 5.94
N LEU A 175 30.53 18.92 6.28
CA LEU A 175 29.78 19.44 7.42
C LEU A 175 28.38 19.90 7.00
N ASN A 176 27.44 19.81 7.93
CA ASN A 176 26.22 20.60 7.84
C ASN A 176 26.57 22.03 8.29
N ALA A 177 26.56 23.00 7.37
CA ALA A 177 26.96 24.37 7.67
C ALA A 177 25.87 25.39 7.33
N ASN A 178 25.70 26.37 8.20
CA ASN A 178 24.82 27.52 8.00
C ASN A 178 25.43 28.79 8.58
N PHE A 179 25.03 29.94 8.05
CA PHE A 179 25.27 31.25 8.66
C PHE A 179 23.94 31.95 8.93
N ASP A 180 23.70 32.29 10.20
CA ASP A 180 22.54 33.06 10.61
C ASP A 180 22.87 34.55 10.62
N ALA A 181 22.31 35.32 9.67
CA ALA A 181 22.52 36.76 9.58
C ALA A 181 21.83 37.57 10.71
N GLY A 182 20.83 36.99 11.39
CA GLY A 182 20.18 37.61 12.54
C GLY A 182 21.10 37.60 13.76
N ASN A 183 21.70 36.44 14.05
CA ASN A 183 22.65 36.26 15.16
C ASN A 183 24.12 36.49 14.79
N ARG A 184 24.41 36.67 13.49
CA ARG A 184 25.74 36.86 12.88
C ARG A 184 26.76 35.79 13.24
N ARG A 185 26.35 34.52 13.11
CA ARG A 185 27.14 33.35 13.55
C ARG A 185 27.07 32.21 12.55
N PHE A 186 28.16 31.47 12.45
CA PHE A 186 28.17 30.15 11.83
C PHE A 186 27.62 29.10 12.80
N TYR A 187 26.85 28.17 12.27
CA TYR A 187 26.41 26.95 12.93
C TYR A 187 26.83 25.77 12.09
N LEU A 188 27.66 24.91 12.67
CA LEU A 188 28.26 23.78 11.97
C LEU A 188 27.96 22.51 12.76
N SER A 189 27.63 21.42 12.08
CA SER A 189 27.61 20.11 12.68
C SER A 189 28.27 19.08 11.77
N SER A 190 28.67 17.95 12.36
CA SER A 190 28.94 16.73 11.60
C SER A 190 27.68 16.27 10.85
N SER A 191 27.89 15.46 9.80
CA SER A 191 26.80 14.88 9.00
C SER A 191 25.96 13.88 9.81
N ASP A 192 26.62 13.13 10.69
CA ASP A 192 26.04 12.04 11.48
C ASP A 192 26.45 12.14 12.94
N SER A 193 25.72 11.48 13.84
CA SER A 193 26.10 11.37 15.25
C SER A 193 27.23 10.36 15.44
N GLY A 194 27.89 10.45 16.59
CA GLY A 194 28.95 9.52 16.96
C GLY A 194 30.28 10.22 17.13
N TYR A 195 31.15 9.56 17.87
CA TYR A 195 32.50 10.04 18.12
C TYR A 195 33.35 10.02 16.84
N ALA A 196 33.18 9.00 16.00
CA ALA A 196 33.96 8.80 14.78
C ALA A 196 33.73 9.88 13.71
N THR A 197 32.59 10.57 13.74
CA THR A 197 32.21 11.60 12.76
C THR A 197 32.46 13.02 13.27
N ASP A 198 32.99 13.17 14.49
CA ASP A 198 33.31 14.47 15.03
C ASP A 198 34.41 15.17 14.24
N PHE A 199 34.36 16.50 14.23
CA PHE A 199 35.24 17.35 13.42
C PHE A 199 36.00 18.36 14.28
N ASN A 200 37.04 18.94 13.70
CA ASN A 200 37.75 20.10 14.21
C ASN A 200 37.99 21.09 13.07
N ILE A 201 37.98 22.37 13.44
CA ILE A 201 38.39 23.46 12.57
C ILE A 201 39.68 24.02 13.13
N THR A 202 40.76 23.97 12.35
CA THR A 202 42.08 24.38 12.80
C THR A 202 42.73 25.29 11.79
N ALA A 203 43.58 26.19 12.28
CA ALA A 203 44.43 26.98 11.40
C ALA A 203 45.37 26.06 10.59
N ASP A 204 45.66 26.43 9.36
CA ASP A 204 46.73 25.81 8.59
C ASP A 204 48.07 26.38 9.10
N SER A 205 48.93 25.51 9.63
CA SER A 205 50.23 25.92 10.17
C SER A 205 51.20 26.47 9.12
N SER A 206 50.95 26.21 7.83
CA SER A 206 51.73 26.74 6.71
C SER A 206 51.29 28.15 6.28
N ASP A 207 50.14 28.62 6.76
CA ASP A 207 49.57 29.93 6.41
C ASP A 207 49.43 30.82 7.65
N THR A 208 50.27 31.85 7.73
CA THR A 208 50.30 32.77 8.89
C THR A 208 49.02 33.57 9.08
N ASN A 209 48.16 33.70 8.06
CA ASN A 209 46.91 34.44 8.13
C ASN A 209 45.72 33.57 8.57
N SER A 210 45.90 32.24 8.62
CA SER A 210 44.82 31.29 8.90
C SER A 210 44.14 31.49 10.25
N THR A 211 44.92 31.77 11.30
CA THR A 211 44.36 32.05 12.64
C THR A 211 43.55 33.34 12.65
N THR A 212 44.02 34.38 11.95
CA THR A 212 43.31 35.66 11.82
C THR A 212 41.99 35.47 11.10
N LEU A 213 41.98 34.69 10.01
CA LEU A 213 40.76 34.34 9.28
C LEU A 213 39.77 33.60 10.18
N LEU A 214 40.19 32.55 10.89
CA LEU A 214 39.28 31.80 11.78
C LEU A 214 38.68 32.69 12.87
N ASN A 215 39.46 33.62 13.44
CA ASN A 215 38.95 34.58 14.41
C ASN A 215 37.97 35.57 13.77
N ALA A 216 38.25 36.06 12.56
CA ALA A 216 37.34 36.95 11.81
C ALA A 216 36.02 36.27 11.44
N LEU A 217 36.07 34.97 11.12
CA LEU A 217 34.90 34.13 10.89
C LEU A 217 34.18 33.70 12.18
N GLY A 218 34.70 34.07 13.36
CA GLY A 218 34.17 33.59 14.64
C GLY A 218 34.29 32.07 14.84
N LEU A 219 35.13 31.39 14.06
CA LEU A 219 35.40 29.94 14.12
C LEU A 219 36.67 29.60 14.91
N GLY A 220 37.38 30.62 15.41
CA GLY A 220 38.57 30.46 16.24
C GLY A 220 38.26 30.13 17.71
N LYS A 221 39.15 30.54 18.62
CA LYS A 221 39.10 30.14 20.06
C LYS A 221 37.84 30.57 20.82
N THR A 222 37.08 31.52 20.28
CA THR A 222 35.84 32.04 20.90
C THR A 222 34.59 31.25 20.49
N ALA A 223 34.69 30.36 19.51
CA ALA A 223 33.63 29.42 19.18
C ALA A 223 33.36 28.44 20.32
N LYS A 224 32.13 27.96 20.43
CA LYS A 224 31.72 26.93 21.38
C LYS A 224 31.40 25.65 20.62
N LYS A 225 32.09 24.57 20.99
CA LYS A 225 31.90 23.26 20.40
C LYS A 225 31.37 22.28 21.45
N ILE A 226 30.40 21.48 21.03
CA ILE A 226 29.99 20.23 21.68
C ILE A 226 30.60 19.12 20.84
N ASP A 227 31.36 18.23 21.47
CA ASP A 227 32.02 17.13 20.78
C ASP A 227 31.01 16.03 20.42
N GLY A 228 31.27 15.36 19.31
CA GLY A 228 30.52 14.18 18.92
C GLY A 228 30.81 13.04 19.89
N SER A 229 29.78 12.25 20.20
CA SER A 229 29.89 11.14 21.14
C SER A 229 29.04 9.98 20.67
N ASP A 230 29.44 8.77 21.03
CA ASP A 230 28.64 7.56 20.83
C ASP A 230 27.63 7.39 21.97
N ALA A 231 26.51 6.75 21.68
CA ALA A 231 25.60 6.27 22.69
C ALA A 231 26.23 5.07 23.40
N VAL A 232 26.21 5.06 24.73
CA VAL A 232 26.68 3.95 25.55
C VAL A 232 25.57 3.54 26.50
N ILE A 233 25.22 2.26 26.45
CA ILE A 233 24.22 1.66 27.34
C ILE A 233 24.81 0.46 28.07
N VAL A 234 24.22 0.10 29.20
CA VAL A 234 24.42 -1.19 29.86
C VAL A 234 23.08 -1.87 29.98
N LEU A 235 22.93 -3.02 29.31
CA LEU A 235 21.71 -3.83 29.35
C LEU A 235 22.03 -5.15 30.04
N ASN A 236 21.40 -5.39 31.20
CA ASN A 236 21.65 -6.56 32.06
C ASN A 236 23.15 -6.80 32.34
N GLY A 237 23.88 -5.75 32.72
CA GLY A 237 25.31 -5.83 33.09
C GLY A 237 26.27 -5.93 31.89
N VAL A 238 25.77 -5.87 30.65
CA VAL A 238 26.61 -5.88 29.44
C VAL A 238 26.60 -4.51 28.78
N LYS A 239 27.80 -3.96 28.53
CA LYS A 239 27.99 -2.67 27.86
C LYS A 239 27.84 -2.80 26.34
N TYR A 240 27.11 -1.87 25.74
CA TYR A 240 26.97 -1.71 24.30
C TYR A 240 27.27 -0.27 23.89
N THR A 241 27.88 -0.09 22.73
CA THR A 241 28.19 1.22 22.15
C THR A 241 27.60 1.30 20.74
N SER A 242 27.04 2.45 20.38
CA SER A 242 26.47 2.72 19.07
C SER A 242 26.77 4.16 18.66
N THR A 243 27.07 4.37 17.37
CA THR A 243 27.22 5.73 16.82
C THR A 243 25.87 6.46 16.70
N THR A 244 24.76 5.76 16.94
CA THR A 244 23.41 6.32 16.93
C THR A 244 22.71 6.07 18.26
N ASN A 245 21.58 6.75 18.49
CA ASN A 245 20.74 6.53 19.67
C ASN A 245 19.86 5.26 19.58
N ASN A 246 20.08 4.42 18.57
CA ASN A 246 19.32 3.20 18.36
C ASN A 246 20.21 1.97 18.55
N PHE A 247 19.67 0.99 19.27
CA PHE A 247 20.29 -0.31 19.52
C PHE A 247 19.33 -1.42 19.10
N SER A 248 19.87 -2.44 18.42
CA SER A 248 19.14 -3.67 18.10
C SER A 248 19.80 -4.84 18.84
N ILE A 249 19.17 -5.30 19.91
CA ILE A 249 19.75 -6.31 20.82
C ILE A 249 18.72 -7.39 21.11
N ASN A 250 19.03 -8.65 20.76
CA ASN A 250 18.18 -9.82 21.03
C ASN A 250 16.69 -9.64 20.64
N GLY A 251 16.45 -9.08 19.45
CA GLY A 251 15.10 -8.83 18.95
C GLY A 251 14.40 -7.61 19.56
N LEU A 252 15.04 -6.86 20.45
CA LEU A 252 14.61 -5.55 20.93
C LEU A 252 15.20 -4.44 20.04
N SER A 253 14.38 -3.45 19.74
CA SER A 253 14.81 -2.14 19.21
C SER A 253 14.67 -1.12 20.32
N ILE A 254 15.79 -0.62 20.82
CA ILE A 254 15.89 0.33 21.93
C ILE A 254 16.31 1.68 21.36
N SER A 255 15.50 2.72 21.55
CA SER A 255 15.86 4.10 21.25
C SER A 255 16.11 4.84 22.57
N VAL A 256 17.32 5.35 22.76
CA VAL A 256 17.69 6.10 23.97
C VAL A 256 17.50 7.60 23.75
N ASN A 257 16.86 8.24 24.71
CA ASN A 257 16.44 9.64 24.64
C ASN A 257 17.10 10.49 25.74
N GLY A 258 17.62 9.86 26.80
CA GLY A 258 18.30 10.58 27.87
C GLY A 258 19.07 9.65 28.80
N VAL A 259 20.10 10.21 29.43
CA VAL A 259 20.95 9.49 30.37
C VAL A 259 20.23 9.18 31.69
N THR A 260 20.50 8.00 32.23
CA THR A 260 20.04 7.55 33.55
C THR A 260 21.12 7.72 34.60
N ASP A 261 22.37 7.52 34.19
CA ASP A 261 23.54 7.49 35.06
C ASP A 261 24.64 8.38 34.50
N LYS A 262 25.44 8.95 35.41
CA LYS A 262 26.63 9.70 35.05
C LYS A 262 27.85 8.84 35.39
N VAL A 263 28.67 8.56 34.38
CA VAL A 263 29.93 7.83 34.51
C VAL A 263 31.04 8.69 33.91
N ASP A 264 32.14 8.86 34.64
CA ASP A 264 33.23 9.75 34.22
C ASP A 264 34.14 9.11 33.15
N ASP A 265 34.32 7.79 33.19
CA ASP A 265 35.05 7.01 32.19
C ASP A 265 34.11 6.03 31.46
N LEU A 266 33.67 6.44 30.26
CA LEU A 266 32.82 5.61 29.40
C LEU A 266 33.58 4.48 28.71
N GLU A 267 34.92 4.46 28.74
CA GLU A 267 35.73 3.38 28.19
C GLU A 267 35.78 2.21 29.18
N ASN A 268 36.08 2.50 30.45
CA ASN A 268 36.23 1.51 31.53
C ASN A 268 35.08 1.58 32.55
N VAL A 269 33.86 1.22 32.11
CA VAL A 269 32.67 1.21 32.97
C VAL A 269 32.70 0.01 33.91
N ASP A 270 32.66 0.25 35.23
CA ASP A 270 32.34 -0.77 36.23
C ASP A 270 30.82 -1.00 36.25
N VAL A 271 30.38 -2.01 35.50
CA VAL A 271 28.95 -2.33 35.33
C VAL A 271 28.29 -2.82 36.62
N ASP A 272 29.06 -3.40 37.54
CA ASP A 272 28.55 -3.92 38.81
C ASP A 272 28.35 -2.82 39.85
N ALA A 273 28.96 -1.64 39.64
CA ALA A 273 28.80 -0.47 40.49
C ALA A 273 27.60 0.42 40.11
N LEU A 274 26.88 0.08 39.02
CA LEU A 274 25.71 0.86 38.58
C LEU A 274 24.53 0.69 39.54
N ASP A 275 23.86 1.80 39.84
CA ASP A 275 22.73 1.84 40.77
C ASP A 275 21.44 1.45 40.04
N ASP A 276 21.04 0.19 40.18
CA ASP A 276 19.83 -0.38 39.59
C ASP A 276 18.53 0.41 39.90
N SER A 277 18.50 1.26 40.94
CA SER A 277 17.34 2.12 41.22
C SER A 277 17.14 3.22 40.17
N LYS A 278 18.18 3.52 39.38
CA LYS A 278 18.15 4.48 38.27
C LYS A 278 17.94 3.82 36.90
N ALA A 279 18.03 2.49 36.84
CA ALA A 279 17.85 1.75 35.61
C ALA A 279 16.42 1.88 35.08
N VAL A 280 16.29 1.96 33.75
CA VAL A 280 15.01 1.75 33.08
C VAL A 280 14.70 0.25 33.07
N SER A 281 13.60 -0.13 33.69
CA SER A 281 13.09 -1.50 33.61
C SER A 281 12.35 -1.69 32.28
N ILE A 282 12.81 -2.65 31.49
CA ILE A 282 12.20 -3.06 30.23
C ILE A 282 11.51 -4.40 30.45
N SER A 283 10.18 -4.45 30.38
CA SER A 283 9.42 -5.69 30.51
C SER A 283 8.91 -6.14 29.15
N THR A 284 9.27 -7.36 28.73
CA THR A 284 8.79 -7.98 27.50
C THR A 284 7.85 -9.13 27.84
N THR A 285 6.63 -9.10 27.30
CA THR A 285 5.64 -10.18 27.45
C THR A 285 5.14 -10.65 26.08
N THR A 286 4.46 -11.79 26.04
CA THR A 286 3.61 -12.13 24.90
C THR A 286 2.50 -11.09 24.78
N ASP A 287 2.25 -10.61 23.58
CA ASP A 287 1.21 -9.62 23.31
C ASP A 287 -0.12 -10.31 23.03
N THR A 288 -0.85 -10.66 24.10
CA THR A 288 -2.14 -11.35 24.02
C THR A 288 -3.18 -10.55 23.25
N GLN A 289 -3.20 -9.23 23.42
CA GLN A 289 -4.06 -8.33 22.63
C GLN A 289 -3.69 -8.39 21.14
N GLY A 290 -2.39 -8.31 20.82
CA GLY A 290 -1.95 -8.44 19.43
C GLY A 290 -2.30 -9.79 18.79
N ILE A 291 -2.37 -10.88 19.56
CA ILE A 291 -2.85 -12.19 19.06
C ILE A 291 -4.36 -12.15 18.85
N TYR A 292 -5.12 -11.60 19.81
CA TYR A 292 -6.57 -11.43 19.70
C TYR A 292 -6.94 -10.64 18.43
N ASP A 293 -6.29 -9.50 18.22
CA ASP A 293 -6.54 -8.62 17.08
C ASP A 293 -6.24 -9.33 15.75
N LYS A 294 -5.17 -10.14 15.67
CA LYS A 294 -4.88 -10.96 14.49
C LYS A 294 -5.96 -12.00 14.19
N ILE A 295 -6.52 -12.61 15.23
CA ILE A 295 -7.63 -13.57 15.07
C ILE A 295 -8.89 -12.82 14.61
N LYS A 296 -9.18 -11.65 15.19
CA LYS A 296 -10.28 -10.78 14.77
C LYS A 296 -10.15 -10.33 13.32
N ASP A 297 -8.98 -9.87 12.89
CA ASP A 297 -8.71 -9.46 11.50
C ASP A 297 -8.90 -10.61 10.50
N PHE A 298 -8.48 -11.82 10.89
CA PHE A 298 -8.71 -13.04 10.12
C PHE A 298 -10.20 -13.32 9.94
N LEU A 299 -10.98 -13.27 11.02
CA LEU A 299 -12.43 -13.51 10.99
C LEU A 299 -13.16 -12.42 10.21
N THR A 300 -12.80 -11.15 10.37
CA THR A 300 -13.34 -10.03 9.58
C THR A 300 -13.10 -10.24 8.09
N SER A 301 -11.88 -10.63 7.71
CA SER A 301 -11.55 -10.91 6.30
C SER A 301 -12.35 -12.09 5.75
N TYR A 302 -12.53 -13.15 6.55
CA TYR A 302 -13.38 -14.28 6.22
C TYR A 302 -14.86 -13.86 6.05
N ASN A 303 -15.40 -13.11 7.01
CA ASN A 303 -16.78 -12.63 7.04
C ASN A 303 -17.11 -11.78 5.81
N ASN A 304 -16.23 -10.83 5.46
CA ASN A 304 -16.39 -9.99 4.28
C ASN A 304 -16.55 -10.82 2.99
N ILE A 305 -15.72 -11.85 2.83
CA ILE A 305 -15.74 -12.71 1.64
C ILE A 305 -16.96 -13.62 1.65
N ILE A 306 -17.25 -14.31 2.75
CA ILE A 306 -18.36 -15.25 2.81
C ILE A 306 -19.71 -14.54 2.67
N ASN A 307 -19.88 -13.34 3.26
CA ASN A 307 -21.10 -12.55 3.13
C ASN A 307 -21.28 -12.07 1.69
N LYS A 308 -20.20 -11.57 1.05
CA LYS A 308 -20.25 -11.17 -0.36
C LYS A 308 -20.60 -12.33 -1.29
N MET A 309 -19.99 -13.50 -1.10
CA MET A 309 -20.32 -14.71 -1.88
C MET A 309 -21.76 -15.15 -1.65
N THR A 310 -22.23 -15.11 -0.40
CA THR A 310 -23.60 -15.50 -0.04
C THR A 310 -24.61 -14.55 -0.68
N LYS A 311 -24.36 -13.23 -0.64
CA LYS A 311 -25.17 -12.20 -1.33
C LYS A 311 -25.23 -12.44 -2.84
N LEU A 312 -24.10 -12.68 -3.48
CA LEU A 312 -24.04 -12.97 -4.93
C LEU A 312 -24.79 -14.27 -5.29
N TYR A 313 -24.69 -15.30 -4.45
CA TYR A 313 -25.33 -16.59 -4.68
C TYR A 313 -26.85 -16.54 -4.47
N ASN A 314 -27.31 -15.79 -3.47
CA ASN A 314 -28.73 -15.63 -3.12
C ASN A 314 -29.42 -14.46 -3.81
N ALA A 315 -28.71 -13.71 -4.66
CA ALA A 315 -29.21 -12.52 -5.34
C ALA A 315 -30.59 -12.73 -5.99
N ASP A 316 -31.35 -11.64 -6.05
CA ASP A 316 -32.65 -11.61 -6.70
C ASP A 316 -32.58 -11.93 -8.19
N SER A 317 -33.70 -12.43 -8.73
CA SER A 317 -33.80 -12.74 -10.15
C SER A 317 -33.99 -11.49 -11.00
N ALA A 318 -33.19 -11.35 -12.06
CA ALA A 318 -33.39 -10.34 -13.10
C ALA A 318 -33.99 -10.93 -14.39
N LYS A 319 -34.88 -11.94 -14.28
CA LYS A 319 -35.43 -12.71 -15.43
C LYS A 319 -35.98 -11.84 -16.58
N ASN A 320 -36.49 -10.65 -16.29
CA ASN A 320 -37.11 -9.76 -17.28
C ASN A 320 -36.16 -8.64 -17.76
N TYR A 321 -34.89 -8.69 -17.39
CA TYR A 321 -33.90 -7.69 -17.74
C TYR A 321 -32.82 -8.34 -18.61
N GLU A 322 -32.59 -7.76 -19.78
CA GLU A 322 -31.48 -8.10 -20.67
C GLU A 322 -30.61 -6.86 -20.89
N PRO A 323 -29.32 -7.03 -21.21
CA PRO A 323 -28.46 -5.90 -21.57
C PRO A 323 -29.10 -5.05 -22.68
N LEU A 324 -28.96 -3.73 -22.57
CA LEU A 324 -29.54 -2.79 -23.51
C LEU A 324 -28.65 -2.66 -24.75
N THR A 325 -29.26 -2.56 -25.93
CA THR A 325 -28.58 -2.12 -27.17
C THR A 325 -28.28 -0.62 -27.09
N ASP A 326 -27.41 -0.13 -27.98
CA ASP A 326 -27.10 1.31 -28.04
C ASP A 326 -28.36 2.16 -28.37
N ASP A 327 -29.24 1.65 -29.22
CA ASP A 327 -30.51 2.29 -29.54
C ASP A 327 -31.44 2.34 -28.31
N GLU A 328 -31.56 1.25 -27.55
CA GLU A 328 -32.34 1.21 -26.31
C GLU A 328 -31.77 2.17 -25.25
N LYS A 329 -30.44 2.25 -25.15
CA LYS A 329 -29.75 3.19 -24.25
C LYS A 329 -30.03 4.65 -24.61
N SER A 330 -30.02 4.98 -25.90
CA SER A 330 -30.28 6.35 -26.38
C SER A 330 -31.69 6.87 -26.06
N GLN A 331 -32.63 5.96 -25.75
CA GLN A 331 -34.01 6.27 -25.40
C GLN A 331 -34.24 6.38 -23.88
N MET A 332 -33.22 6.15 -23.07
CA MET A 332 -33.27 6.16 -21.61
C MET A 332 -32.34 7.22 -21.04
N SER A 333 -32.63 7.71 -19.84
CA SER A 333 -31.66 8.55 -19.11
C SER A 333 -30.51 7.70 -18.56
N ASP A 334 -29.35 8.32 -18.34
CA ASP A 334 -28.16 7.63 -17.80
C ASP A 334 -28.46 6.91 -16.47
N SER A 335 -29.26 7.52 -15.59
CA SER A 335 -29.65 6.92 -14.32
C SER A 335 -30.56 5.69 -14.48
N GLU A 336 -31.44 5.70 -15.49
CA GLU A 336 -32.28 4.54 -15.80
C GLU A 336 -31.46 3.40 -16.40
N VAL A 337 -30.53 3.71 -17.30
CA VAL A 337 -29.57 2.75 -17.85
C VAL A 337 -28.73 2.13 -16.74
N GLU A 338 -28.18 2.94 -15.83
CA GLU A 338 -27.37 2.45 -14.71
C GLU A 338 -28.16 1.53 -13.79
N LYS A 339 -29.39 1.91 -13.41
CA LYS A 339 -30.27 1.06 -12.59
C LYS A 339 -30.63 -0.25 -13.29
N TRP A 340 -30.88 -0.20 -14.60
CA TRP A 340 -31.19 -1.38 -15.41
C TRP A 340 -30.01 -2.35 -15.48
N GLU A 341 -28.82 -1.85 -15.82
CA GLU A 341 -27.61 -2.67 -15.88
C GLU A 341 -27.23 -3.22 -14.50
N THR A 342 -27.36 -2.42 -13.43
CA THR A 342 -27.07 -2.84 -12.06
C THR A 342 -27.95 -4.01 -11.64
N LYS A 343 -29.26 -3.95 -11.93
CA LYS A 343 -30.19 -5.05 -11.65
C LYS A 343 -29.78 -6.36 -12.34
N ILE A 344 -29.27 -6.28 -13.56
CA ILE A 344 -28.75 -7.46 -14.26
C ILE A 344 -27.47 -7.94 -13.57
N LYS A 345 -26.48 -7.05 -13.38
CA LYS A 345 -25.16 -7.34 -12.81
C LYS A 345 -25.28 -8.03 -11.45
N ASP A 346 -26.13 -7.54 -10.56
CA ASP A 346 -26.34 -8.11 -9.23
C ASP A 346 -26.85 -9.56 -9.24
N SER A 347 -27.56 -9.96 -10.30
CA SER A 347 -28.13 -11.31 -10.43
C SER A 347 -27.24 -12.33 -11.15
N LEU A 348 -26.11 -11.91 -11.73
CA LEU A 348 -25.34 -12.74 -12.68
C LEU A 348 -24.72 -14.00 -12.09
N LEU A 349 -24.47 -14.00 -10.77
CA LEU A 349 -23.93 -15.14 -10.04
C LEU A 349 -24.95 -15.86 -9.15
N ARG A 350 -26.23 -15.52 -9.31
CA ARG A 350 -27.32 -16.18 -8.60
C ARG A 350 -27.26 -17.69 -8.85
N ARG A 351 -27.19 -18.47 -7.76
CA ARG A 351 -27.07 -19.94 -7.78
C ARG A 351 -25.87 -20.48 -8.58
N ASP A 352 -24.78 -19.71 -8.71
CA ASP A 352 -23.59 -20.16 -9.41
C ASP A 352 -22.90 -21.33 -8.67
N SER A 353 -22.58 -22.39 -9.41
CA SER A 353 -22.00 -23.63 -8.85
C SER A 353 -20.57 -23.44 -8.34
N ASN A 354 -19.79 -22.54 -8.95
CA ASN A 354 -18.44 -22.24 -8.47
C ASN A 354 -18.50 -21.51 -7.14
N LEU A 355 -19.43 -20.55 -7.00
CA LEU A 355 -19.67 -19.86 -5.71
C LEU A 355 -20.05 -20.87 -4.63
N SER A 356 -21.03 -21.72 -4.88
CA SER A 356 -21.44 -22.76 -3.92
C SER A 356 -20.27 -23.64 -3.51
N THR A 357 -19.43 -24.05 -4.46
CA THR A 357 -18.27 -24.91 -4.20
C THR A 357 -17.25 -24.23 -3.29
N ILE A 358 -16.86 -22.97 -3.58
CA ILE A 358 -15.88 -22.27 -2.74
C ILE A 358 -16.45 -21.93 -1.35
N MET A 359 -17.71 -21.49 -1.27
CA MET A 359 -18.37 -21.22 0.01
C MET A 359 -18.40 -22.46 0.89
N ASN A 360 -18.81 -23.61 0.33
CA ASN A 360 -18.86 -24.88 1.07
C ASN A 360 -17.47 -25.32 1.54
N ALA A 361 -16.43 -25.15 0.71
CA ALA A 361 -15.06 -25.47 1.10
C ALA A 361 -14.59 -24.59 2.29
N MET A 362 -14.94 -23.31 2.27
CA MET A 362 -14.62 -22.37 3.35
C MET A 362 -15.38 -22.70 4.63
N THR A 363 -16.72 -22.83 4.59
CA THR A 363 -17.55 -23.09 5.77
C THR A 363 -17.26 -24.45 6.41
N THR A 364 -17.03 -25.49 5.60
CA THR A 364 -16.65 -26.83 6.10
C THR A 364 -15.30 -26.79 6.82
N SER A 365 -14.36 -25.99 6.32
CA SER A 365 -13.03 -25.87 6.95
C SER A 365 -13.12 -25.16 8.31
N MET A 366 -13.94 -24.11 8.40
CA MET A 366 -14.11 -23.32 9.62
C MET A 366 -14.90 -24.03 10.72
N THR A 367 -15.82 -24.93 10.35
CA THR A 367 -16.66 -25.68 11.31
C THR A 367 -16.00 -26.95 11.85
N LYS A 368 -14.84 -27.35 11.30
CA LYS A 368 -14.16 -28.60 11.65
C LYS A 368 -13.54 -28.54 13.05
N ALA A 369 -13.77 -29.57 13.85
CA ALA A 369 -13.08 -29.76 15.12
C ALA A 369 -11.62 -30.20 14.91
N ILE A 370 -10.72 -29.71 15.76
CA ILE A 370 -9.27 -29.90 15.71
C ILE A 370 -8.81 -30.51 17.03
N SER A 371 -8.07 -31.61 16.95
CA SER A 371 -7.53 -32.29 18.13
C SER A 371 -6.16 -31.71 18.49
N ILE A 372 -6.01 -31.23 19.72
CA ILE A 372 -4.76 -30.72 20.29
C ILE A 372 -4.55 -31.41 21.63
N ASN A 373 -3.42 -32.09 21.81
CA ASN A 373 -3.09 -32.82 23.03
C ASN A 373 -4.20 -33.76 23.53
N GLY A 374 -4.90 -34.42 22.59
CA GLY A 374 -5.99 -35.36 22.88
C GLY A 374 -7.35 -34.74 23.21
N LYS A 375 -7.48 -33.41 23.17
CA LYS A 375 -8.74 -32.68 23.33
C LYS A 375 -9.20 -32.09 22.00
N ASN A 376 -10.50 -32.17 21.71
CA ASN A 376 -11.09 -31.58 20.52
C ASN A 376 -11.53 -30.14 20.80
N TYR A 377 -11.07 -29.22 19.97
CA TYR A 377 -11.42 -27.80 19.99
C TYR A 377 -12.15 -27.42 18.70
N SER A 378 -13.06 -26.46 18.80
CA SER A 378 -13.67 -25.75 17.68
C SER A 378 -13.64 -24.26 17.96
N LEU A 379 -14.00 -23.42 16.98
CA LEU A 379 -14.11 -21.96 17.18
C LEU A 379 -14.98 -21.63 18.42
N SER A 380 -16.08 -22.37 18.60
CA SER A 380 -16.98 -22.19 19.75
C SER A 380 -16.34 -22.52 21.10
N SER A 381 -15.28 -23.34 21.16
CA SER A 381 -14.50 -23.57 22.39
C SER A 381 -13.87 -22.28 22.91
N PHE A 382 -13.62 -21.31 22.03
CA PHE A 382 -13.04 -20.01 22.34
C PHE A 382 -14.07 -18.86 22.29
N GLY A 383 -15.37 -19.18 22.29
CA GLY A 383 -16.43 -18.15 22.20
C GLY A 383 -16.60 -17.56 20.81
N ILE A 384 -16.08 -18.22 19.77
CA ILE A 384 -16.23 -17.76 18.38
C ILE A 384 -17.34 -18.57 17.71
N SER A 385 -18.41 -17.92 17.28
CA SER A 385 -19.57 -18.62 16.71
C SER A 385 -20.34 -17.77 15.70
N THR A 386 -21.22 -18.39 14.91
CA THR A 386 -22.15 -17.64 14.06
C THR A 386 -23.41 -17.31 14.85
N LEU A 387 -24.11 -16.22 14.50
CA LEU A 387 -25.38 -15.85 15.16
C LEU A 387 -26.53 -16.82 14.88
N GLY A 388 -26.35 -17.72 13.91
CA GLY A 388 -27.37 -18.63 13.43
C GLY A 388 -28.43 -17.95 12.55
N TYR A 389 -29.22 -18.76 11.87
CA TYR A 389 -30.15 -18.30 10.82
C TYR A 389 -31.19 -17.28 11.29
N MET A 390 -31.66 -17.39 12.54
CA MET A 390 -32.75 -16.55 13.06
C MET A 390 -32.29 -15.17 13.52
N ASN A 391 -31.00 -15.01 13.81
CA ASN A 391 -30.45 -13.77 14.38
C ASN A 391 -29.51 -13.04 13.42
N SER A 392 -28.88 -13.76 12.48
CA SER A 392 -28.01 -13.15 11.48
C SER A 392 -28.79 -12.27 10.51
N ALA A 393 -28.19 -11.15 10.09
CA ALA A 393 -28.68 -10.40 8.95
C ALA A 393 -28.75 -11.27 7.68
N GLU A 394 -29.53 -10.81 6.70
CA GLU A 394 -29.67 -11.52 5.43
C GLU A 394 -28.29 -11.71 4.75
N ASN A 395 -27.99 -12.94 4.33
CA ASN A 395 -26.73 -13.34 3.72
C ASN A 395 -25.48 -13.34 4.64
N GLU A 396 -25.65 -13.22 5.95
CA GLU A 396 -24.57 -13.22 6.94
C GLU A 396 -24.58 -14.43 7.89
N GLN A 397 -25.34 -15.47 7.55
CA GLN A 397 -25.55 -16.67 8.39
C GLN A 397 -24.24 -17.42 8.73
N ASN A 398 -23.23 -17.25 7.89
CA ASN A 398 -21.93 -17.91 8.00
C ASN A 398 -20.84 -17.01 8.57
N ALA A 399 -21.17 -15.77 8.97
CA ALA A 399 -20.23 -14.86 9.60
C ALA A 399 -19.95 -15.29 11.05
N TYR A 400 -18.68 -15.23 11.46
CA TYR A 400 -18.24 -15.53 12.81
C TYR A 400 -18.10 -14.26 13.64
N HIS A 401 -18.52 -14.37 14.89
CA HIS A 401 -18.50 -13.33 15.91
C HIS A 401 -17.69 -13.82 17.10
N ILE A 402 -16.99 -12.92 17.80
CA ILE A 402 -16.20 -13.24 18.99
C ILE A 402 -16.98 -12.75 20.21
N ASP A 403 -17.37 -13.66 21.10
CA ASP A 403 -17.99 -13.30 22.38
C ASP A 403 -17.13 -12.25 23.11
N GLY A 404 -17.73 -11.14 23.53
CA GLY A 404 -17.07 -10.06 24.28
C GLY A 404 -16.28 -9.05 23.44
N ASP A 405 -16.32 -9.14 22.11
CA ASP A 405 -15.73 -8.13 21.24
C ASP A 405 -16.51 -6.81 21.34
N GLU A 406 -15.84 -5.74 21.76
CA GLU A 406 -16.45 -4.42 21.98
C GLU A 406 -17.00 -3.79 20.68
N ASP A 407 -16.45 -4.17 19.52
CA ASP A 407 -16.90 -3.67 18.21
C ASP A 407 -18.08 -4.46 17.64
N ASP A 408 -18.54 -5.52 18.32
CA ASP A 408 -19.66 -6.36 17.88
C ASP A 408 -20.88 -6.18 18.77
N GLU A 409 -21.86 -5.41 18.29
CA GLU A 409 -23.09 -5.12 19.03
C GLU A 409 -23.88 -6.38 19.44
N ASN A 410 -23.75 -7.49 18.71
CA ASN A 410 -24.50 -8.71 19.00
C ASN A 410 -23.88 -9.56 20.11
N THR A 411 -22.57 -9.44 20.32
CA THR A 411 -21.81 -10.35 21.20
C THR A 411 -20.94 -9.65 22.23
N SER A 412 -20.80 -8.31 22.18
CA SER A 412 -20.07 -7.48 23.16
C SER A 412 -20.49 -7.70 24.62
N GLY A 413 -21.78 -8.00 24.86
CA GLY A 413 -22.29 -8.30 26.20
C GLY A 413 -21.92 -9.70 26.73
N ASN A 414 -21.35 -10.57 25.90
CA ASN A 414 -20.97 -11.93 26.29
C ASN A 414 -19.60 -11.96 26.98
N LYS A 415 -19.33 -13.05 27.71
CA LYS A 415 -18.02 -13.25 28.34
C LYS A 415 -16.96 -13.56 27.27
N ASP A 416 -15.90 -12.76 27.23
CA ASP A 416 -14.77 -12.99 26.34
C ASP A 416 -13.98 -14.25 26.72
N LYS A 417 -14.26 -15.33 26.01
CA LYS A 417 -13.58 -16.62 26.17
C LYS A 417 -12.28 -16.67 25.40
N LEU A 418 -12.13 -15.90 24.32
CA LEU A 418 -10.93 -15.91 23.51
C LEU A 418 -9.78 -15.23 24.27
N MET A 419 -10.03 -14.04 24.81
CA MET A 419 -9.04 -13.33 25.64
C MET A 419 -8.70 -14.12 26.91
N ALA A 420 -9.69 -14.76 27.55
CA ALA A 420 -9.43 -15.61 28.70
C ALA A 420 -8.55 -16.82 28.34
N ALA A 421 -8.77 -17.46 27.18
CA ALA A 421 -7.95 -18.56 26.71
C ALA A 421 -6.53 -18.08 26.35
N LEU A 422 -6.39 -16.97 25.62
CA LEU A 422 -5.09 -16.39 25.27
C LEU A 422 -4.28 -15.99 26.51
N SER A 423 -4.94 -15.54 27.57
CA SER A 423 -4.28 -15.16 28.82
C SER A 423 -3.82 -16.35 29.66
N SER A 424 -4.48 -17.51 29.52
CA SER A 424 -4.21 -18.69 30.35
C SER A 424 -3.35 -19.75 29.65
N ASP A 425 -3.59 -19.98 28.36
CA ASP A 425 -2.90 -20.95 27.52
C ASP A 425 -2.89 -20.48 26.05
N PRO A 426 -2.05 -19.48 25.72
CA PRO A 426 -1.96 -18.95 24.35
C PRO A 426 -1.49 -20.00 23.34
N ASP A 427 -0.64 -20.95 23.74
CA ASP A 427 -0.07 -21.96 22.85
C ASP A 427 -1.17 -22.86 22.28
N THR A 428 -2.12 -23.32 23.10
CA THR A 428 -3.27 -24.11 22.62
C THR A 428 -4.14 -23.32 21.63
N VAL A 429 -4.37 -22.02 21.87
CA VAL A 429 -5.14 -21.17 20.95
C VAL A 429 -4.40 -20.99 19.62
N ILE A 430 -3.09 -20.72 19.68
CA ILE A 430 -2.25 -20.53 18.49
C ILE A 430 -2.19 -21.82 17.67
N ASP A 431 -1.97 -22.97 18.29
CA ASP A 431 -1.94 -24.25 17.58
C ASP A 431 -3.30 -24.62 16.95
N PHE A 432 -4.41 -24.27 17.62
CA PHE A 432 -5.74 -24.38 17.03
C PHE A 432 -5.86 -23.51 15.78
N MET A 433 -5.52 -22.23 15.88
CA MET A 433 -5.65 -21.30 14.77
C MET A 433 -4.73 -21.68 13.60
N LYS A 434 -3.49 -22.12 13.85
CA LYS A 434 -2.58 -22.62 12.81
C LYS A 434 -3.16 -23.80 12.03
N GLN A 435 -3.75 -24.76 12.73
CA GLN A 435 -4.38 -25.92 12.09
C GLN A 435 -5.67 -25.53 11.35
N LEU A 436 -6.48 -24.63 11.91
CA LEU A 436 -7.68 -24.08 11.26
C LEU A 436 -7.32 -23.37 9.95
N SER A 437 -6.36 -22.45 10.01
CA SER A 437 -5.85 -21.72 8.85
C SER A 437 -5.20 -22.65 7.83
N THR A 438 -4.51 -23.71 8.27
CA THR A 438 -3.96 -24.73 7.35
C THR A 438 -5.05 -25.50 6.62
N ASN A 439 -6.10 -25.91 7.33
CA ASN A 439 -7.24 -26.60 6.72
C ASN A 439 -7.96 -25.69 5.71
N LEU A 440 -8.23 -24.44 6.09
CA LEU A 440 -8.88 -23.46 5.23
C LEU A 440 -8.04 -23.12 4.01
N TYR A 441 -6.74 -22.84 4.19
CA TYR A 441 -5.81 -22.61 3.09
C TYR A 441 -5.80 -23.76 2.10
N THR A 442 -5.71 -25.00 2.61
CA THR A 442 -5.67 -26.21 1.76
C THR A 442 -6.99 -26.39 1.01
N ALA A 443 -8.13 -26.11 1.65
CA ALA A 443 -9.43 -26.21 1.01
C ALA A 443 -9.61 -25.17 -0.10
N ILE A 444 -9.18 -23.93 0.13
CA ILE A 444 -9.19 -22.86 -0.89
C ILE A 444 -8.20 -23.19 -2.02
N ASP A 445 -6.97 -23.60 -1.70
CA ASP A 445 -5.96 -23.97 -2.70
C ASP A 445 -6.48 -25.06 -3.64
N LYS A 446 -7.19 -26.06 -3.11
CA LYS A 446 -7.82 -27.11 -3.90
C LYS A 446 -8.81 -26.57 -4.94
N GLN A 447 -9.57 -25.52 -4.61
CA GLN A 447 -10.49 -24.87 -5.56
C GLN A 447 -9.78 -23.98 -6.58
N MET A 448 -8.52 -23.65 -6.32
CA MET A 448 -7.67 -22.76 -7.13
C MET A 448 -6.68 -23.51 -8.02
N GLN A 449 -6.72 -24.85 -8.06
CA GLN A 449 -5.90 -25.64 -8.97
C GLN A 449 -6.30 -25.39 -10.42
N SER A 450 -5.32 -25.37 -11.32
CA SER A 450 -5.57 -25.29 -12.76
C SER A 450 -6.18 -26.58 -13.30
N ASN A 451 -7.08 -26.46 -14.27
CA ASN A 451 -7.60 -27.58 -15.05
C ASN A 451 -7.89 -27.14 -16.50
N SER A 452 -8.65 -27.92 -17.27
CA SER A 452 -9.03 -27.60 -18.65
C SER A 452 -9.88 -26.34 -18.78
N LEU A 453 -10.71 -26.03 -17.78
CA LEU A 453 -11.65 -24.89 -17.76
C LEU A 453 -11.08 -23.66 -17.02
N ARG A 454 -10.04 -23.86 -16.21
CA ARG A 454 -9.58 -22.88 -15.21
C ARG A 454 -8.06 -22.73 -15.13
N SER A 455 -7.59 -21.50 -14.91
CA SER A 455 -6.19 -21.16 -14.62
C SER A 455 -5.84 -21.32 -13.14
N ARG A 456 -4.54 -21.47 -12.80
CA ARG A 456 -4.11 -21.49 -11.40
C ARG A 456 -4.49 -20.17 -10.71
N TYR A 457 -4.92 -20.26 -9.45
CA TYR A 457 -5.36 -19.12 -8.64
C TYR A 457 -6.65 -18.45 -9.08
N SER A 458 -7.40 -19.06 -10.00
CA SER A 458 -8.78 -18.68 -10.28
C SER A 458 -9.74 -19.53 -9.44
N ILE A 459 -10.87 -18.96 -9.01
CA ILE A 459 -11.98 -19.68 -8.34
C ILE A 459 -13.17 -19.95 -9.27
N TYR A 460 -13.05 -19.59 -10.55
CA TYR A 460 -14.10 -19.73 -11.56
C TYR A 460 -13.51 -20.19 -12.91
N ASN A 461 -14.35 -20.57 -13.87
CA ASN A 461 -13.88 -21.11 -15.15
C ASN A 461 -13.43 -19.98 -16.12
N ASP A 462 -12.34 -19.30 -15.78
CA ASP A 462 -11.82 -18.15 -16.52
C ASP A 462 -11.46 -18.49 -17.96
N LYS A 463 -10.80 -19.64 -18.21
CA LYS A 463 -10.45 -20.07 -19.57
C LYS A 463 -11.68 -20.34 -20.42
N GLU A 464 -12.67 -21.01 -19.84
CA GLU A 464 -13.94 -21.30 -20.50
C GLU A 464 -14.68 -20.00 -20.86
N MET A 465 -14.80 -19.08 -19.91
CA MET A 465 -15.45 -17.79 -20.15
C MET A 465 -14.71 -16.96 -21.21
N THR A 466 -13.37 -16.98 -21.22
CA THR A 466 -12.59 -16.32 -22.29
C THR A 466 -12.89 -16.95 -23.65
N SER A 467 -12.90 -18.29 -23.74
CA SER A 467 -13.23 -18.99 -24.99
C SER A 467 -14.65 -18.68 -25.46
N GLN A 468 -15.63 -18.65 -24.56
CA GLN A 468 -17.01 -18.27 -24.86
C GLN A 468 -17.09 -16.83 -25.37
N TYR A 469 -16.39 -15.90 -24.73
CA TYR A 469 -16.35 -14.50 -25.15
C TYR A 469 -15.79 -14.35 -26.57
N THR A 470 -14.67 -15.02 -26.88
CA THR A 470 -14.08 -15.04 -28.23
C THR A 470 -15.03 -15.67 -29.26
N SER A 471 -15.74 -16.73 -28.88
CA SER A 471 -16.77 -17.35 -29.74
C SER A 471 -17.91 -16.38 -30.06
N TYR A 472 -18.36 -15.60 -29.07
CA TYR A 472 -19.34 -14.55 -29.30
C TYR A 472 -18.81 -13.46 -30.23
N THR A 473 -17.59 -12.97 -30.03
CA THR A 473 -16.96 -11.98 -30.93
C THR A 473 -16.97 -12.46 -32.38
N LYS A 474 -16.58 -13.73 -32.61
CA LYS A 474 -16.59 -14.32 -33.96
C LYS A 474 -18.00 -14.42 -34.53
N THR A 475 -18.95 -14.88 -33.71
CA THR A 475 -20.35 -15.05 -34.13
C THR A 475 -20.98 -13.70 -34.50
N ILE A 476 -20.72 -12.65 -33.72
CA ILE A 476 -21.19 -11.29 -34.00
C ILE A 476 -20.65 -10.81 -35.35
N ALA A 477 -19.34 -10.94 -35.60
CA ALA A 477 -18.73 -10.56 -36.87
C ALA A 477 -19.29 -11.34 -38.09
N GLU A 478 -19.60 -12.62 -37.91
CA GLU A 478 -20.28 -13.43 -38.95
C GLU A 478 -21.70 -12.92 -39.25
N TRP A 479 -22.44 -12.48 -38.23
CA TRP A 479 -23.77 -11.88 -38.42
C TRP A 479 -23.71 -10.49 -39.03
N GLU A 480 -22.74 -9.65 -38.65
CA GLU A 480 -22.50 -8.36 -39.29
C GLU A 480 -22.22 -8.51 -40.78
N THR A 481 -21.37 -9.47 -41.15
CA THR A 481 -21.09 -9.79 -42.55
C THR A 481 -22.36 -10.24 -43.29
N LYS A 482 -23.15 -11.13 -42.67
CA LYS A 482 -24.43 -11.58 -43.25
C LYS A 482 -25.43 -10.44 -43.43
N ILE A 483 -25.53 -9.52 -42.48
CA ILE A 483 -26.40 -8.34 -42.57
C ILE A 483 -25.94 -7.48 -43.75
N SER A 484 -24.65 -7.15 -43.82
CA SER A 484 -24.09 -6.35 -44.91
C SER A 484 -24.32 -6.98 -46.28
N ASP A 485 -24.10 -8.29 -46.42
CA ASP A 485 -24.37 -9.02 -47.67
C ASP A 485 -25.84 -8.96 -48.08
N LYS A 486 -26.76 -8.99 -47.11
CA LYS A 486 -28.20 -8.89 -47.35
C LYS A 486 -28.64 -7.48 -47.69
N GLU A 487 -28.11 -6.47 -47.01
CA GLU A 487 -28.32 -5.06 -47.37
C GLU A 487 -27.87 -4.83 -48.82
N ASP A 488 -26.65 -5.24 -49.18
CA ASP A 488 -26.12 -5.14 -50.55
C ASP A 488 -27.01 -5.87 -51.57
N TYR A 489 -27.53 -7.04 -51.22
CA TYR A 489 -28.46 -7.78 -52.07
C TYR A 489 -29.76 -6.99 -52.30
N TYR A 490 -30.38 -6.45 -51.25
CA TYR A 490 -31.62 -5.69 -51.37
C TYR A 490 -31.39 -4.35 -52.08
N TYR A 491 -30.31 -3.62 -51.77
CA TYR A 491 -29.95 -2.41 -52.49
C TYR A 491 -29.76 -2.66 -53.98
N LYS A 492 -29.07 -3.74 -54.39
CA LYS A 492 -28.95 -4.12 -55.81
C LYS A 492 -30.31 -4.39 -56.46
N LYS A 493 -31.27 -4.96 -55.73
CA LYS A 493 -32.65 -5.18 -56.22
C LYS A 493 -33.40 -3.86 -56.39
N PHE A 494 -33.31 -2.96 -55.41
CA PHE A 494 -33.91 -1.63 -55.50
C PHE A 494 -33.29 -0.79 -56.62
N SER A 495 -31.97 -0.75 -56.78
CA SER A 495 -31.34 -0.02 -57.89
C SER A 495 -31.77 -0.53 -59.27
N LYS A 496 -31.96 -1.86 -59.43
CA LYS A 496 -32.52 -2.44 -60.66
C LYS A 496 -33.96 -2.02 -60.89
N MET A 497 -34.77 -1.96 -59.83
CA MET A 497 -36.15 -1.48 -59.88
C MET A 497 -36.23 0.00 -60.26
N GLU A 498 -35.45 0.88 -59.61
CA GLU A 498 -35.36 2.31 -59.94
C GLU A 498 -34.94 2.53 -61.40
N THR A 499 -33.97 1.75 -61.88
CA THR A 499 -33.54 1.80 -63.29
C THR A 499 -34.67 1.38 -64.23
N ALA A 500 -35.42 0.33 -63.89
CA ALA A 500 -36.55 -0.13 -64.69
C ALA A 500 -37.70 0.90 -64.70
N LEU A 501 -38.02 1.49 -63.54
CA LEU A 501 -39.01 2.56 -63.41
C LEU A 501 -38.60 3.82 -64.17
N SER A 502 -37.32 4.20 -64.13
CA SER A 502 -36.78 5.32 -64.91
C SER A 502 -36.96 5.11 -66.41
N LYS A 503 -36.64 3.90 -66.89
CA LYS A 503 -36.89 3.50 -68.29
C LYS A 503 -38.37 3.52 -68.64
N LEU A 504 -39.23 2.99 -67.78
CA LEU A 504 -40.69 2.98 -67.99
C LEU A 504 -41.23 4.40 -68.06
N ASN A 505 -40.85 5.29 -67.13
CA ASN A 505 -41.23 6.70 -67.15
C ASN A 505 -40.75 7.38 -68.45
N SER A 506 -39.50 7.14 -68.88
CA SER A 506 -38.99 7.70 -70.14
C SER A 506 -39.75 7.19 -71.37
N GLN A 507 -40.16 5.92 -71.40
CA GLN A 507 -40.95 5.33 -72.48
C GLN A 507 -42.39 5.87 -72.48
N THR A 508 -43.02 5.99 -71.31
CA THR A 508 -44.36 6.60 -71.17
C THR A 508 -44.34 8.06 -71.59
N SER A 509 -43.32 8.83 -71.21
CA SER A 509 -43.14 10.21 -71.68
C SER A 509 -42.94 10.27 -73.20
N SER A 510 -42.17 9.35 -73.78
CA SER A 510 -41.99 9.25 -75.24
C SER A 510 -43.29 8.90 -75.97
N LEU A 511 -44.07 7.95 -75.45
CA LEU A 511 -45.37 7.56 -76.00
C LEU A 511 -46.40 8.69 -75.86
N SER A 512 -46.47 9.34 -74.70
CA SER A 512 -47.33 10.50 -74.47
C SER A 512 -46.99 11.65 -75.43
N GLY A 513 -45.70 11.87 -75.72
CA GLY A 513 -45.26 12.85 -76.71
C GLY A 513 -45.68 12.49 -78.15
N MET A 514 -45.73 11.20 -78.49
CA MET A 514 -46.22 10.74 -79.80
C MET A 514 -47.75 10.82 -79.94
N PHE A 515 -48.51 10.72 -78.85
CA PHE A 515 -49.98 10.88 -78.86
C PHE A 515 -50.45 12.33 -78.66
N SER A 516 -49.58 13.23 -78.23
CA SER A 516 -49.85 14.67 -78.11
C SER A 516 -49.36 15.50 -79.30
N SER A 517 -48.92 14.83 -80.38
CA SER A 517 -48.46 15.44 -81.64
C SER A 517 -49.53 15.34 -82.72
#